data_AF-A0AAE1XSS9-F1
#
_entry.id   AF-A0AAE1XSS9-F1
#
_cell.length_a   1.000
_cell.length_b   1.000
_cell.length_c   1.000
_cell.angle_alpha   90.00
_cell.angle_beta   90.00
_cell.angle_gamma   90.00
#
_symmetry.space_group_name_H-M   'P 1'
#
loop_
_entity.id
_entity.type
_entity.pdbx_description
1 polymer ?
#
loop_
_entity_poly.entity_id
_entity_poly.type
_entity_poly.pdbx_seq_one_letter_code
_entity_poly.pdbx_strand_id
1 'polypeptide(L)'
;MLIFLVIIGSYVHASSNVQAGYVDKYITKTYFEKHGSLIDPEFNKFIANEVPLTLCKLLEDGNSVLPTLSNLYRSVIGEGSHRRLSSSIILKFQPDLQIKLIARSCGVIIIERLPSGVFADPFELQHLVQRSVFSDAAVFGDTNLELPSFRSNRSVVEIHMSIGSKMFSRHHDELEINLEVPLHARYPPLGLDFSRVEFGHPDLFMCCSLEVNGFKRSCAYFPTNNISDYKASSLIWEVPCGIREHAGVVSAVTYCFALVSALLIMVTSVCYTDTKGSSKSKSL
;
A
#
# COMPACT_ATOMS: atom_id res chain seq x y z
N MET A 1 -14.77 30.60 -27.37
CA MET A 1 -14.48 30.13 -26.00
C MET A 1 -13.10 29.48 -26.06
N LEU A 2 -12.08 30.19 -25.59
CA LEU A 2 -10.67 29.83 -25.75
C LEU A 2 -10.29 28.77 -24.69
N ILE A 3 -9.81 27.61 -25.11
CA ILE A 3 -9.24 26.60 -24.22
C ILE A 3 -7.75 26.92 -24.12
N PHE A 4 -7.30 27.42 -22.97
CA PHE A 4 -5.88 27.60 -22.68
C PHE A 4 -5.25 26.24 -22.37
N LEU A 5 -4.46 25.74 -23.32
CA LEU A 5 -3.51 24.66 -23.11
C LEU A 5 -2.24 25.28 -22.50
N VAL A 6 -2.04 25.13 -21.20
CA VAL A 6 -0.79 25.56 -20.56
C VAL A 6 0.18 24.38 -20.58
N ILE A 7 1.05 24.37 -21.60
CA ILE A 7 2.31 23.63 -21.60
C ILE A 7 3.32 24.48 -20.84
N ILE A 8 3.85 23.99 -19.72
CA ILE A 8 5.10 24.49 -19.16
C ILE A 8 6.04 23.30 -18.99
N GLY A 9 6.96 23.17 -19.95
CA GLY A 9 8.15 22.35 -19.82
C GLY A 9 9.26 23.08 -19.10
N SER A 10 10.06 22.28 -18.38
CA SER A 10 11.45 22.47 -17.96
C SER A 10 11.78 23.59 -16.98
N TYR A 11 12.16 23.20 -15.76
CA TYR A 11 13.24 23.86 -15.03
C TYR A 11 14.30 22.82 -14.66
N VAL A 12 15.45 22.92 -15.33
CA VAL A 12 16.73 22.42 -14.83
C VAL A 12 17.26 23.50 -13.89
N HIS A 13 17.51 23.15 -12.63
CA HIS A 13 18.47 23.89 -11.83
C HIS A 13 19.37 22.87 -11.13
N ALA A 14 20.57 22.69 -11.71
CA ALA A 14 21.68 22.12 -10.98
C ALA A 14 22.08 23.12 -9.89
N SER A 15 22.17 22.66 -8.65
CA SER A 15 22.92 23.34 -7.59
C SER A 15 23.56 22.29 -6.71
N SER A 16 24.84 22.06 -6.95
CA SER A 16 25.71 21.31 -6.06
C SER A 16 25.90 22.12 -4.77
N ASN A 17 25.30 21.65 -3.67
CA ASN A 17 25.75 21.97 -2.32
C ASN A 17 25.33 20.81 -1.40
N VAL A 18 26.26 20.38 -0.56
CA VAL A 18 26.10 19.26 0.38
C VAL A 18 25.01 19.62 1.39
N GLN A 19 23.76 19.24 1.10
CA GLN A 19 22.60 19.50 1.93
C GLN A 19 22.31 18.24 2.77
N ALA A 20 22.32 18.37 4.09
CA ALA A 20 21.91 17.29 5.00
C ALA A 20 20.50 16.80 4.60
N GLY A 21 20.39 15.52 4.23
CA GLY A 21 19.24 14.94 3.54
C GLY A 21 17.92 15.12 4.30
N TYR A 22 16.94 15.68 3.60
CA TYR A 22 15.53 15.69 3.99
C TYR A 22 14.90 14.35 3.58
N VAL A 23 14.18 13.70 4.50
CA VAL A 23 13.35 12.54 4.13
C VAL A 23 12.03 13.12 3.64
N ASP A 24 11.73 12.90 2.35
CA ASP A 24 10.41 13.19 1.80
C ASP A 24 9.32 12.53 2.64
N LYS A 25 8.10 13.09 2.58
CA LYS A 25 6.95 12.58 3.36
C LYS A 25 6.80 11.06 3.24
N TYR A 26 7.09 10.48 2.07
CA TYR A 26 7.14 9.04 1.85
C TYR A 26 8.52 8.64 1.36
N ILE A 27 9.12 7.63 1.99
CA ILE A 27 10.45 7.10 1.65
C ILE A 27 10.44 6.50 0.25
N THR A 28 9.37 5.79 -0.09
CA THR A 28 9.24 5.02 -1.33
C THR A 28 9.04 5.94 -2.55
N LYS A 29 8.52 7.16 -2.34
CA LYS A 29 8.24 8.11 -3.42
C LYS A 29 9.50 8.43 -4.24
N THR A 30 10.59 8.76 -3.56
CA THR A 30 11.86 9.12 -4.20
C THR A 30 12.41 7.99 -5.07
N TYR A 31 12.22 6.73 -4.65
CA TYR A 31 12.62 5.57 -5.45
C TYR A 31 11.80 5.48 -6.75
N PHE A 32 10.47 5.59 -6.66
CA PHE A 32 9.62 5.47 -7.85
C PHE A 32 9.75 6.63 -8.82
N GLU A 33 10.07 7.83 -8.34
CA GLU A 33 10.38 8.97 -9.22
C GLU A 33 11.65 8.73 -10.06
N LYS A 34 12.60 7.94 -9.55
CA LYS A 34 13.87 7.61 -10.22
C LYS A 34 13.80 6.34 -11.07
N HIS A 35 13.12 5.30 -10.61
CA HIS A 35 13.14 3.96 -11.23
C HIS A 35 11.83 3.60 -11.97
N GLY A 36 10.71 4.25 -11.66
CA GLY A 36 9.40 4.00 -12.28
C GLY A 36 8.72 2.66 -11.95
N SER A 37 9.47 1.66 -11.49
CA SER A 37 8.94 0.34 -11.11
C SER A 37 9.77 -0.31 -9.99
N LEU A 38 9.19 -1.29 -9.28
CA LEU A 38 9.86 -1.98 -8.18
C LEU A 38 10.81 -3.07 -8.69
N ILE A 39 12.10 -2.90 -8.41
CA ILE A 39 13.14 -3.90 -8.69
C ILE A 39 13.85 -4.21 -7.36
N ASP A 40 13.65 -5.41 -6.79
CA ASP A 40 14.07 -5.72 -5.41
C ASP A 40 15.56 -5.45 -5.11
N PRO A 41 16.54 -5.85 -5.95
CA PRO A 41 17.95 -5.54 -5.70
C PRO A 41 18.23 -4.04 -5.64
N GLU A 42 17.58 -3.25 -6.50
CA GLU A 42 17.75 -1.81 -6.55
C GLU A 42 17.06 -1.12 -5.37
N PHE A 43 15.87 -1.59 -5.01
CA PHE A 43 15.14 -1.08 -3.86
C PHE A 43 15.89 -1.38 -2.56
N ASN A 44 16.44 -2.59 -2.39
CA ASN A 44 17.31 -2.93 -1.26
C ASN A 44 18.53 -2.02 -1.19
N LYS A 45 19.16 -1.73 -2.34
CA LYS A 45 20.29 -0.80 -2.42
C LYS A 45 19.88 0.63 -2.07
N PHE A 46 18.69 1.06 -2.50
CA PHE A 46 18.13 2.37 -2.18
C PHE A 46 17.88 2.50 -0.66
N ILE A 47 17.22 1.51 -0.03
CA ILE A 47 17.02 1.49 1.43
C ILE A 47 18.36 1.54 2.18
N ALA A 48 19.35 0.79 1.74
CA ALA A 48 20.64 0.70 2.43
C ALA A 48 21.52 1.96 2.30
N ASN A 49 21.44 2.69 1.17
CA ASN A 49 22.42 3.74 0.84
C ASN A 49 21.83 5.13 0.63
N GLU A 50 20.58 5.23 0.16
CA GLU A 50 19.98 6.49 -0.29
C GLU A 50 18.93 7.01 0.68
N VAL A 51 18.31 6.15 1.49
CA VAL A 51 17.45 6.60 2.58
C VAL A 51 18.33 7.25 3.65
N PRO A 52 18.07 8.52 4.04
CA PRO A 52 18.80 9.20 5.11
C PRO A 52 18.55 8.53 6.47
N LEU A 53 19.20 7.40 6.69
CA LEU A 53 19.18 6.67 7.95
C LEU A 53 20.13 7.36 8.92
N THR A 54 19.71 8.49 9.48
CA THR A 54 20.34 8.97 10.70
C THR A 54 19.81 8.14 11.85
N LEU A 55 20.71 7.50 12.61
CA LEU A 55 20.34 6.88 13.87
C LEU A 55 19.52 7.93 14.63
N CYS A 56 18.26 7.62 14.95
CA CYS A 56 17.44 8.52 15.74
C CYS A 56 18.30 8.95 16.93
N LYS A 57 18.66 10.24 17.06
CA LYS A 57 19.59 10.74 18.11
C LYS A 57 19.23 10.23 19.52
N LEU A 58 17.98 9.81 19.70
CA LEU A 58 17.43 9.08 20.83
C LEU A 58 18.17 7.77 21.20
N LEU A 59 18.86 7.15 20.24
CA LEU A 59 19.69 5.95 20.33
C LEU A 59 21.20 6.27 20.42
N GLU A 60 21.59 7.52 20.21
CA GLU A 60 22.98 7.98 20.33
C GLU A 60 23.32 8.45 21.75
N ASP A 61 22.33 8.89 22.53
CA ASP A 61 22.51 9.19 23.96
C ASP A 61 22.72 7.88 24.73
N GLY A 62 24.00 7.53 24.89
CA GLY A 62 24.61 6.61 25.86
C GLY A 62 23.73 5.46 26.37
N ASN A 63 24.03 4.24 25.90
CA ASN A 63 23.49 2.93 26.32
C ASN A 63 22.11 2.51 25.78
N SER A 64 21.44 3.33 24.96
CA SER A 64 20.15 2.97 24.38
C SER A 64 20.32 1.99 23.20
N VAL A 65 20.00 0.72 23.45
CA VAL A 65 20.02 -0.34 22.43
C VAL A 65 18.90 -0.08 21.41
N LEU A 66 19.23 -0.20 20.11
CA LEU A 66 18.26 -0.16 19.01
C LEU A 66 17.12 -1.16 19.31
N PRO A 67 15.83 -0.76 19.18
CA PRO A 67 14.73 -1.70 19.34
C PRO A 67 14.95 -2.96 18.49
N THR A 68 14.76 -4.13 19.09
CA THR A 68 14.94 -5.39 18.40
C THR A 68 13.57 -5.94 18.01
N LEU A 69 13.41 -6.32 16.74
CA LEU A 69 12.23 -7.05 16.33
C LEU A 69 12.20 -8.40 17.04
N SER A 70 11.18 -8.62 17.88
CA SER A 70 10.99 -9.87 18.62
C SER A 70 10.21 -10.88 17.79
N ASN A 71 9.04 -10.48 17.29
CA ASN A 71 8.12 -11.39 16.60
C ASN A 71 7.42 -10.66 15.45
N LEU A 72 7.07 -11.43 14.42
CA LEU A 72 6.28 -11.01 13.27
C LEU A 72 5.28 -12.12 12.95
N TYR A 73 3.99 -11.82 13.05
CA TYR A 73 2.91 -12.72 12.66
C TYR A 73 2.11 -12.11 11.52
N ARG A 74 1.84 -12.90 10.48
CA ARG A 74 1.18 -12.42 9.28
C ARG A 74 0.19 -13.44 8.75
N SER A 75 -0.95 -12.98 8.26
CA SER A 75 -1.96 -13.82 7.63
C SER A 75 -2.78 -13.04 6.60
N VAL A 76 -3.35 -13.75 5.63
CA VAL A 76 -4.33 -13.19 4.70
C VAL A 76 -5.72 -13.64 5.14
N ILE A 77 -6.59 -12.67 5.44
CA ILE A 77 -7.91 -12.89 6.02
C ILE A 77 -8.99 -12.55 4.98
N GLY A 78 -10.03 -13.37 4.91
CA GLY A 78 -11.19 -13.18 4.02
C GLY A 78 -11.24 -14.19 2.88
N GLU A 79 -12.23 -14.01 2.01
CA GLU A 79 -12.52 -14.88 0.86
C GLU A 79 -12.60 -14.09 -0.44
N GLY A 80 -12.47 -14.76 -1.58
CA GLY A 80 -12.50 -14.11 -2.90
C GLY A 80 -11.22 -13.36 -3.23
N SER A 81 -11.34 -12.38 -4.14
CA SER A 81 -10.25 -11.56 -4.67
C SER A 81 -9.92 -10.33 -3.82
N HIS A 82 -10.86 -9.87 -2.99
CA HIS A 82 -10.63 -8.80 -2.01
C HIS A 82 -10.40 -9.43 -0.64
N ARG A 83 -9.19 -9.26 -0.10
CA ARG A 83 -8.78 -9.82 1.20
C ARG A 83 -8.03 -8.79 2.01
N ARG A 84 -7.67 -9.12 3.25
CA ARG A 84 -6.89 -8.26 4.14
C ARG A 84 -5.61 -8.95 4.54
N LEU A 85 -4.48 -8.26 4.39
CA LEU A 85 -3.21 -8.67 4.99
C LEU A 85 -3.17 -8.17 6.43
N SER A 86 -3.28 -9.09 7.38
CA SER A 86 -3.13 -8.81 8.80
C SER A 86 -1.68 -9.03 9.21
N SER A 87 -1.07 -8.02 9.84
CA SER A 87 0.29 -8.11 10.38
C SER A 87 0.32 -7.65 11.84
N SER A 88 0.95 -8.46 12.68
CA SER A 88 1.24 -8.17 14.08
C SER A 88 2.75 -8.20 14.28
N ILE A 89 3.32 -7.04 14.63
CA ILE A 89 4.75 -6.80 14.77
C ILE A 89 5.03 -6.46 16.23
N ILE A 90 5.94 -7.19 16.87
CA ILE A 90 6.33 -6.96 18.26
C ILE A 90 7.79 -6.52 18.30
N LEU A 91 8.03 -5.29 18.76
CA LEU A 91 9.37 -4.74 18.98
C LEU A 91 9.69 -4.70 20.46
N LYS A 92 10.91 -5.09 20.84
CA LYS A 92 11.43 -5.00 22.20
C LYS A 92 12.39 -3.83 22.36
N PHE A 93 12.30 -3.11 23.47
CA PHE A 93 13.20 -2.02 23.83
C PHE A 93 13.39 -1.96 25.35
N GLN A 94 14.37 -1.18 25.78
CA GLN A 94 14.53 -0.86 27.19
C GLN A 94 13.38 0.02 27.68
N PRO A 95 12.82 -0.21 28.89
CA PRO A 95 11.65 0.51 29.39
C PRO A 95 11.78 2.05 29.33
N ASP A 96 12.98 2.58 29.59
CA ASP A 96 13.26 4.03 29.57
C ASP A 96 13.11 4.67 28.18
N LEU A 97 13.09 3.88 27.11
CA LEU A 97 12.95 4.35 25.74
C LEU A 97 11.50 4.81 25.44
N GLN A 98 10.50 4.21 26.11
CA GLN A 98 9.08 4.51 25.86
C GLN A 98 8.75 6.00 26.04
N ILE A 99 9.13 6.56 27.19
CA ILE A 99 8.82 7.95 27.53
C ILE A 99 9.45 8.88 26.50
N LYS A 100 10.68 8.57 26.07
CA LYS A 100 11.40 9.33 25.04
C LYS A 100 10.72 9.23 23.67
N LEU A 101 10.23 8.04 23.28
CA LEU A 101 9.53 7.83 22.02
C LEU A 101 8.22 8.62 21.95
N ILE A 102 7.43 8.60 23.03
CA ILE A 102 6.18 9.35 23.12
C ILE A 102 6.45 10.85 23.15
N ALA A 103 7.42 11.31 23.98
CA ALA A 103 7.74 12.72 24.11
C ALA A 103 8.22 13.36 22.79
N ARG A 104 8.94 12.61 21.95
CA ARG A 104 9.42 13.08 20.64
C ARG A 104 8.48 12.76 19.48
N SER A 105 7.21 12.43 19.77
CA SER A 105 6.19 12.13 18.75
C SER A 105 6.68 11.16 17.66
N CYS A 106 7.33 10.08 18.07
CA CYS A 106 7.86 9.10 17.15
C CYS A 106 6.73 8.33 16.45
N GLY A 107 6.98 7.92 15.21
CA GLY A 107 6.10 7.09 14.40
C GLY A 107 6.85 5.90 13.81
N VAL A 108 6.08 4.92 13.36
CA VAL A 108 6.57 3.76 12.62
C VAL A 108 6.15 3.91 11.17
N ILE A 109 7.05 3.60 10.25
CA ILE A 109 6.78 3.46 8.82
C ILE A 109 6.96 1.99 8.45
N ILE A 110 5.96 1.44 7.78
CA ILE A 110 5.92 0.05 7.33
C ILE A 110 5.79 0.08 5.82
N ILE A 111 6.75 -0.53 5.13
CA ILE A 111 6.75 -0.63 3.67
C ILE A 111 6.48 -2.08 3.31
N GLU A 112 5.32 -2.33 2.70
CA GLU A 112 4.88 -3.63 2.23
C GLU A 112 5.10 -3.72 0.72
N ARG A 113 5.97 -4.64 0.28
CA ARG A 113 6.27 -4.86 -1.13
C ARG A 113 5.33 -5.90 -1.70
N LEU A 114 4.28 -5.46 -2.38
CA LEU A 114 3.26 -6.37 -2.88
C LEU A 114 3.80 -7.22 -4.05
N PRO A 115 3.48 -8.52 -4.07
CA PRO A 115 3.83 -9.40 -5.18
C PRO A 115 3.01 -9.06 -6.43
N SER A 116 3.50 -9.50 -7.59
CA SER A 116 2.80 -9.27 -8.86
C SER A 116 1.41 -9.89 -8.84
N GLY A 117 0.43 -9.21 -9.44
CA GLY A 117 -0.96 -9.65 -9.43
C GLY A 117 -1.73 -9.29 -8.15
N VAL A 118 -1.11 -8.62 -7.18
CA VAL A 118 -1.78 -8.09 -5.99
C VAL A 118 -1.49 -6.60 -5.86
N PHE A 119 -2.51 -5.83 -5.45
CA PHE A 119 -2.37 -4.40 -5.18
C PHE A 119 -3.28 -4.00 -4.01
N ALA A 120 -3.00 -2.84 -3.42
CA ALA A 120 -3.90 -2.19 -2.47
C ALA A 120 -4.58 -1.00 -3.16
N ASP A 121 -5.88 -0.82 -2.92
CA ASP A 121 -6.62 0.33 -3.45
C ASP A 121 -6.25 1.60 -2.65
N PRO A 122 -5.70 2.65 -3.31
CA PRO A 122 -5.41 3.93 -2.66
C PRO A 122 -6.63 4.55 -1.96
N PHE A 123 -7.85 4.38 -2.49
CA PHE A 123 -9.07 4.95 -1.90
C PHE A 123 -9.46 4.24 -0.61
N GLU A 124 -9.34 2.91 -0.55
CA GLU A 124 -9.56 2.16 0.69
C GLU A 124 -8.53 2.53 1.77
N LEU A 125 -7.27 2.70 1.39
CA LEU A 125 -6.22 3.15 2.30
C LEU A 125 -6.45 4.57 2.80
N GLN A 126 -6.88 5.47 1.92
CA GLN A 126 -7.22 6.84 2.31
C GLN A 126 -8.34 6.87 3.35
N HIS A 127 -9.32 5.97 3.22
CA HIS A 127 -10.40 5.85 4.19
C HIS A 127 -9.90 5.35 5.56
N LEU A 128 -8.88 4.49 5.61
CA LEU A 128 -8.22 4.10 6.86
C LEU A 128 -7.46 5.29 7.50
N VAL A 129 -6.84 6.14 6.68
CA VAL A 129 -6.22 7.39 7.14
C VAL A 129 -7.27 8.37 7.70
N GLN A 130 -8.39 8.56 7.00
CA GLN A 130 -9.49 9.44 7.44
C GLN A 130 -10.12 9.00 8.76
N ARG A 131 -10.11 7.69 9.03
CA ARG A 131 -10.58 7.11 10.30
C ARG A 131 -9.51 7.07 11.40
N SER A 132 -8.34 7.66 11.14
CA SER A 132 -7.20 7.70 12.05
C SER A 132 -6.68 6.31 12.46
N VAL A 133 -6.91 5.28 11.62
CA VAL A 133 -6.29 3.96 11.78
C VAL A 133 -4.80 4.05 11.46
N PHE A 134 -4.47 4.76 10.37
CA PHE A 134 -3.11 5.13 10.00
C PHE A 134 -2.97 6.65 10.10
N SER A 135 -1.77 7.13 10.46
CA SER A 135 -1.49 8.56 10.37
C SER A 135 -1.32 9.00 8.93
N ASP A 136 -0.83 8.09 8.08
CA ASP A 136 -0.74 8.30 6.64
C ASP A 136 -0.59 6.97 5.90
N ALA A 137 -0.91 6.93 4.61
CA ALA A 137 -0.67 5.78 3.76
C ALA A 137 -0.61 6.19 2.28
N ALA A 138 0.25 5.53 1.50
CA ALA A 138 0.34 5.72 0.06
C ALA A 138 0.69 4.41 -0.65
N VAL A 139 0.27 4.31 -1.91
CA VAL A 139 0.61 3.21 -2.81
C VAL A 139 1.45 3.75 -3.95
N PHE A 140 2.54 3.04 -4.27
CA PHE A 140 3.45 3.35 -5.36
C PHE A 140 3.57 2.17 -6.33
N GLY A 141 3.91 2.44 -7.59
CA GLY A 141 4.01 1.44 -8.64
C GLY A 141 2.67 1.18 -9.33
N ASP A 142 2.40 -0.08 -9.67
CA ASP A 142 1.22 -0.42 -10.48
C ASP A 142 -0.07 -0.46 -9.65
N THR A 143 -0.90 0.56 -9.85
CA THR A 143 -2.23 0.71 -9.22
C THR A 143 -3.38 0.49 -10.21
N ASN A 144 -3.11 0.02 -11.43
CA ASN A 144 -4.15 -0.17 -12.44
C ASN A 144 -4.99 -1.41 -12.12
N LEU A 145 -6.19 -1.18 -11.58
CA LEU A 145 -7.19 -2.19 -11.22
C LEU A 145 -7.57 -3.11 -12.40
N GLU A 146 -7.56 -2.57 -13.62
CA GLU A 146 -8.09 -3.25 -14.81
C GLU A 146 -7.07 -4.17 -15.49
N LEU A 147 -5.80 -4.10 -15.10
CA LEU A 147 -4.77 -4.95 -15.70
C LEU A 147 -4.89 -6.39 -15.18
N PRO A 148 -4.86 -7.41 -16.05
CA PRO A 148 -4.77 -8.79 -15.61
C PRO A 148 -3.40 -9.07 -14.97
N SER A 149 -3.30 -10.12 -14.15
CA SER A 149 -2.08 -10.37 -13.37
C SER A 149 -0.82 -10.56 -14.24
N PHE A 150 -0.92 -11.20 -15.40
CA PHE A 150 0.20 -11.44 -16.31
C PHE A 150 0.75 -10.18 -17.00
N ARG A 151 0.01 -9.06 -16.95
CA ARG A 151 0.46 -7.74 -17.42
C ARG A 151 0.68 -6.75 -16.27
N SER A 152 0.47 -7.19 -15.04
CA SER A 152 0.67 -6.35 -13.87
C SER A 152 2.15 -6.24 -13.52
N ASN A 153 2.55 -5.06 -13.09
CA ASN A 153 3.80 -4.86 -12.38
C ASN A 153 3.52 -4.87 -10.87
N ARG A 154 4.58 -4.79 -10.06
CA ARG A 154 4.47 -4.77 -8.61
C ARG A 154 4.14 -3.38 -8.08
N SER A 155 3.56 -3.36 -6.89
CA SER A 155 3.26 -2.15 -6.14
C SER A 155 3.86 -2.22 -4.74
N VAL A 156 4.00 -1.06 -4.11
CA VAL A 156 4.49 -0.92 -2.74
C VAL A 156 3.48 -0.10 -1.96
N VAL A 157 3.14 -0.56 -0.76
CA VAL A 157 2.29 0.19 0.17
C VAL A 157 3.17 0.71 1.30
N GLU A 158 3.19 2.02 1.49
CA GLU A 158 3.89 2.65 2.60
C GLU A 158 2.85 3.16 3.60
N ILE A 159 2.94 2.70 4.84
CA ILE A 159 1.98 2.98 5.91
C ILE A 159 2.71 3.67 7.04
N HIS A 160 2.15 4.77 7.53
CA HIS A 160 2.67 5.55 8.65
C HIS A 160 1.72 5.40 9.83
N MET A 161 2.29 5.16 11.01
CA MET A 161 1.54 5.07 12.26
C MET A 161 2.24 5.90 13.34
N SER A 162 1.51 6.68 14.11
CA SER A 162 2.04 7.36 15.30
C SER A 162 2.14 6.39 16.47
N ILE A 163 3.25 6.39 17.20
CA ILE A 163 3.42 5.56 18.40
C ILE A 163 2.57 6.17 19.53
N GLY A 164 1.54 5.44 19.95
CA GLY A 164 0.67 5.81 21.06
C GLY A 164 0.92 4.97 22.31
N SER A 165 0.52 5.47 23.48
CA SER A 165 0.67 4.75 24.77
C SER A 165 0.01 3.37 24.79
N LYS A 166 -1.09 3.20 24.04
CA LYS A 166 -1.85 1.94 23.93
C LYS A 166 -1.13 0.83 23.16
N MET A 167 -0.10 1.17 22.38
CA MET A 167 0.68 0.19 21.63
C MET A 167 1.75 -0.49 22.50
N PHE A 168 1.99 0.01 23.70
CA PHE A 168 2.97 -0.58 24.61
C PHE A 168 2.36 -1.70 25.45
N SER A 169 3.12 -2.76 25.68
CA SER A 169 2.76 -3.83 26.61
C SER A 169 2.59 -3.29 28.03
N ARG A 170 1.96 -4.09 28.89
CA ARG A 170 1.81 -3.78 30.33
C ARG A 170 3.14 -3.63 31.05
N HIS A 171 4.19 -4.30 30.57
CA HIS A 171 5.53 -4.26 31.15
C HIS A 171 6.42 -3.20 30.49
N HIS A 172 5.89 -2.47 29.50
CA HIS A 172 6.52 -1.33 28.82
C HIS A 172 7.88 -1.62 28.18
N ASP A 173 8.17 -2.89 27.93
CA ASP A 173 9.35 -3.42 27.26
C ASP A 173 9.06 -3.82 25.80
N GLU A 174 7.79 -3.86 25.42
CA GLU A 174 7.31 -4.28 24.10
C GLU A 174 6.36 -3.26 23.47
N LEU A 175 6.50 -3.04 22.16
CA LEU A 175 5.62 -2.24 21.30
C LEU A 175 4.97 -3.19 20.31
N GLU A 176 3.65 -3.31 20.43
CA GLU A 176 2.82 -4.13 19.58
C GLU A 176 2.15 -3.26 18.51
N ILE A 177 2.42 -3.60 17.26
CA ILE A 177 1.89 -2.89 16.10
C ILE A 177 1.02 -3.88 15.32
N ASN A 178 -0.27 -3.62 15.33
CA ASN A 178 -1.26 -4.40 14.60
C ASN A 178 -1.83 -3.56 13.47
N LEU A 179 -1.85 -4.10 12.26
CA LEU A 179 -2.39 -3.43 11.09
C LEU A 179 -3.06 -4.42 10.13
N GLU A 180 -4.04 -3.92 9.39
CA GLU A 180 -4.70 -4.63 8.31
C GLU A 180 -4.66 -3.80 7.03
N VAL A 181 -4.08 -4.37 5.97
CA VAL A 181 -4.02 -3.74 4.65
C VAL A 181 -5.05 -4.40 3.73
N PRO A 182 -6.01 -3.65 3.16
CA PRO A 182 -6.90 -4.19 2.14
C PRO A 182 -6.11 -4.49 0.86
N LEU A 183 -6.28 -5.70 0.35
CA LEU A 183 -5.59 -6.23 -0.82
C LEU A 183 -6.59 -6.76 -1.83
N HIS A 184 -6.27 -6.57 -3.09
CA HIS A 184 -7.02 -7.03 -4.23
C HIS A 184 -6.13 -7.89 -5.12
N ALA A 185 -6.59 -9.10 -5.42
CA ALA A 185 -5.96 -9.98 -6.40
C ALA A 185 -6.51 -9.69 -7.79
N ARG A 186 -5.61 -9.49 -8.76
CA ARG A 186 -5.91 -9.38 -10.18
C ARG A 186 -6.18 -10.75 -10.76
N TYR A 187 -6.98 -10.78 -11.82
CA TYR A 187 -7.36 -12.03 -12.49
C TYR A 187 -6.13 -12.79 -12.99
N PRO A 188 -5.89 -14.02 -12.48
CA PRO A 188 -4.85 -14.89 -12.98
C PRO A 188 -5.21 -15.51 -14.33
N PRO A 189 -4.23 -16.06 -15.06
CA PRO A 189 -4.49 -16.81 -16.29
C PRO A 189 -5.46 -17.97 -16.05
N LEU A 190 -6.30 -18.27 -17.05
CA LEU A 190 -7.25 -19.38 -17.01
C LEU A 190 -6.54 -20.74 -17.07
N GLY A 191 -7.18 -21.77 -16.49
CA GLY A 191 -6.74 -23.16 -16.63
C GLY A 191 -5.71 -23.63 -15.60
N LEU A 192 -5.49 -22.82 -14.56
CA LEU A 192 -4.92 -23.28 -13.29
C LEU A 192 -6.09 -23.45 -12.30
N ASP A 193 -5.95 -24.28 -11.27
CA ASP A 193 -6.94 -24.31 -10.17
C ASP A 193 -6.76 -23.07 -9.28
N PHE A 194 -5.50 -22.82 -8.88
CA PHE A 194 -5.10 -21.69 -8.06
C PHE A 194 -3.80 -21.07 -8.59
N SER A 195 -3.70 -19.75 -8.48
CA SER A 195 -2.47 -18.99 -8.65
C SER A 195 -1.89 -18.68 -7.27
N ARG A 196 -0.66 -19.12 -7.02
CA ARG A 196 0.04 -18.88 -5.76
C ARG A 196 0.74 -17.54 -5.79
N VAL A 197 0.46 -16.72 -4.78
CA VAL A 197 1.08 -15.43 -4.59
C VAL A 197 1.80 -15.44 -3.25
N GLU A 198 3.11 -15.19 -3.27
CA GLU A 198 3.97 -15.25 -2.08
C GLU A 198 4.34 -13.83 -1.62
N PHE A 199 4.16 -13.56 -0.34
CA PHE A 199 4.50 -12.28 0.26
C PHE A 199 5.88 -12.33 0.90
N GLY A 200 6.72 -11.34 0.57
CA GLY A 200 7.97 -11.09 1.26
C GLY A 200 7.75 -10.37 2.60
N HIS A 201 8.81 -10.27 3.42
CA HIS A 201 8.76 -9.52 4.67
C HIS A 201 8.62 -8.01 4.43
N PRO A 202 7.93 -7.27 5.33
CA PRO A 202 7.88 -5.83 5.25
C PRO A 202 9.21 -5.21 5.68
N ASP A 203 9.50 -4.01 5.17
CA ASP A 203 10.57 -3.16 5.69
C ASP A 203 10.02 -2.25 6.79
N LEU A 204 10.74 -2.14 7.89
CA LEU A 204 10.29 -1.41 9.08
C LEU A 204 11.23 -0.26 9.40
N PHE A 205 10.66 0.93 9.62
CA PHE A 205 11.39 2.12 10.04
C PHE A 205 10.73 2.75 11.26
N MET A 206 11.53 3.32 12.14
CA MET A 206 11.06 4.17 13.23
C MET A 206 11.60 5.56 13.00
N CYS A 207 10.71 6.55 12.96
CA CYS A 207 11.06 7.91 12.68
C CYS A 207 10.55 8.85 13.77
N CYS A 208 11.41 9.74 14.26
CA CYS A 208 11.07 10.73 15.28
C CYS A 208 11.27 12.15 14.74
N SER A 209 10.45 13.09 15.22
CA SER A 209 10.71 14.50 14.99
C SER A 209 11.86 14.96 15.89
N LEU A 210 12.78 15.74 15.34
CA LEU A 210 13.76 16.50 16.12
C LEU A 210 13.23 17.93 16.22
N GLU A 211 12.70 18.33 17.37
CA GLU A 211 12.25 19.69 17.63
C GLU A 211 13.45 20.65 17.77
N VAL A 212 14.13 21.00 16.67
CA VAL A 212 14.94 22.23 16.58
C VAL A 212 14.97 22.74 15.13
N ASN A 213 14.16 23.77 14.83
CA ASN A 213 14.27 24.65 13.65
C ASN A 213 14.22 24.05 12.23
N GLY A 214 13.25 23.17 11.98
CA GLY A 214 12.92 22.67 10.63
C GLY A 214 12.52 21.21 10.68
N PHE A 215 11.75 20.73 9.69
CA PHE A 215 11.24 19.35 9.59
C PHE A 215 12.38 18.33 9.36
N LYS A 216 13.30 18.19 10.31
CA LYS A 216 14.34 17.17 10.28
C LYS A 216 13.82 15.91 10.97
N ARG A 217 13.23 15.02 10.18
CA ARG A 217 12.81 13.68 10.60
C ARG A 217 14.01 12.75 10.57
N SER A 218 14.32 12.11 11.70
CA SER A 218 15.38 11.09 11.76
C SER A 218 14.72 9.72 11.72
N CYS A 219 15.22 8.80 10.90
CA CYS A 219 14.64 7.47 10.74
C CYS A 219 15.70 6.38 10.95
N ALA A 220 15.37 5.37 11.75
CA ALA A 220 16.16 4.15 11.91
C ALA A 220 15.48 2.98 11.19
N TYR A 221 16.27 2.17 10.48
CA TYR A 221 15.81 0.95 9.81
C TYR A 221 15.97 -0.26 10.72
N PHE A 222 14.98 -1.15 10.71
CA PHE A 222 14.98 -2.39 11.48
C PHE A 222 14.97 -3.58 10.52
N PRO A 223 16.12 -4.26 10.32
CA PRO A 223 16.17 -5.41 9.43
C PRO A 223 15.31 -6.53 10.00
N THR A 224 14.42 -7.07 9.16
CA THR A 224 13.53 -8.19 9.50
C THR A 224 14.19 -9.56 9.25
N ASN A 225 15.46 -9.56 8.85
CA ASN A 225 16.17 -10.71 8.28
C ASN A 225 16.74 -11.69 9.34
N ASN A 226 16.86 -11.26 10.60
CA ASN A 226 17.54 -12.00 11.68
C ASN A 226 16.56 -12.75 12.61
N ILE A 227 15.31 -12.95 12.18
CA ILE A 227 14.27 -13.55 13.01
C ILE A 227 14.52 -15.05 13.15
N SER A 228 14.57 -15.54 14.39
CA SER A 228 14.48 -16.98 14.69
C SER A 228 13.04 -17.42 14.47
N ASP A 229 12.75 -17.72 13.22
CA ASP A 229 11.41 -17.95 12.75
C ASP A 229 10.98 -19.40 13.04
N TYR A 230 10.35 -19.63 14.20
CA TYR A 230 9.79 -20.95 14.51
C TYR A 230 8.51 -21.24 13.67
N LYS A 231 8.06 -20.30 12.82
CA LYS A 231 6.89 -20.42 11.91
C LYS A 231 7.13 -19.79 10.53
N ALA A 232 8.33 -20.00 10.00
CA ALA A 232 8.87 -19.42 8.77
C ALA A 232 8.25 -19.91 7.45
N SER A 233 6.95 -20.14 7.42
CA SER A 233 6.27 -20.32 6.16
C SER A 233 6.12 -18.96 5.51
N SER A 234 6.68 -18.82 4.31
CA SER A 234 6.30 -17.78 3.35
C SER A 234 4.78 -17.59 3.37
N LEU A 235 4.31 -16.37 3.55
CA LEU A 235 2.88 -16.10 3.53
C LEU A 235 2.37 -16.29 2.10
N ILE A 236 1.59 -17.34 1.88
CA ILE A 236 1.05 -17.69 0.56
C ILE A 236 -0.44 -17.37 0.53
N TRP A 237 -0.85 -16.66 -0.52
CA TRP A 237 -2.24 -16.48 -0.90
C TRP A 237 -2.53 -17.28 -2.17
N GLU A 238 -3.41 -18.25 -2.07
CA GLU A 238 -3.98 -18.97 -3.21
C GLU A 238 -5.17 -18.20 -3.78
N VAL A 239 -4.96 -17.59 -4.95
CA VAL A 239 -5.99 -16.86 -5.71
C VAL A 239 -6.68 -17.85 -6.64
N PRO A 240 -8.01 -18.02 -6.56
CA PRO A 240 -8.71 -18.95 -7.43
C PRO A 240 -8.63 -18.49 -8.89
N CYS A 241 -8.37 -19.43 -9.77
CA CYS A 241 -8.31 -19.20 -11.20
C CYS A 241 -9.62 -19.60 -11.87
N GLY A 242 -9.93 -18.98 -13.02
CA GLY A 242 -11.11 -19.36 -13.79
C GLY A 242 -10.96 -20.74 -14.43
N ILE A 243 -12.00 -21.56 -14.29
CA ILE A 243 -12.11 -22.89 -14.90
C ILE A 243 -12.31 -22.72 -16.42
N ARG A 244 -11.40 -23.30 -17.22
CA ARG A 244 -11.36 -23.07 -18.68
C ARG A 244 -12.58 -23.68 -19.38
N GLU A 245 -13.09 -24.79 -18.87
CA GLU A 245 -14.22 -25.55 -19.39
C GLU A 245 -15.52 -24.75 -19.32
N HIS A 246 -15.65 -23.88 -18.32
CA HIS A 246 -16.84 -23.04 -18.14
C HIS A 246 -16.80 -21.75 -18.97
N ALA A 247 -15.63 -21.35 -19.48
CA ALA A 247 -15.45 -20.07 -20.16
C ALA A 247 -16.40 -19.88 -21.36
N GLY A 248 -16.59 -20.93 -22.17
CA GLY A 248 -17.48 -20.88 -23.33
C GLY A 248 -18.96 -20.70 -22.93
N VAL A 249 -19.42 -21.46 -21.94
CA VAL A 249 -20.81 -21.39 -21.44
C VAL A 249 -21.08 -20.04 -20.80
N VAL A 250 -20.18 -19.59 -19.91
CA VAL A 250 -20.29 -18.28 -19.26
C VAL A 250 -20.32 -17.17 -20.30
N SER A 251 -19.41 -17.19 -21.29
CA SER A 251 -19.38 -16.20 -22.36
C SER A 251 -20.67 -16.18 -23.18
N ALA A 252 -21.21 -17.35 -23.55
CA ALA A 252 -22.45 -17.43 -24.33
C ALA A 252 -23.65 -16.87 -23.56
N VAL A 253 -23.78 -17.25 -22.28
CA VAL A 253 -24.87 -16.79 -21.40
C VAL A 253 -24.76 -15.27 -21.18
N THR A 254 -23.59 -14.77 -20.79
CA THR A 254 -23.36 -13.32 -20.60
C THR A 254 -23.66 -12.54 -21.87
N TYR A 255 -23.24 -13.02 -23.04
CA TYR A 255 -23.53 -12.39 -24.32
C TYR A 255 -25.03 -12.33 -24.62
N CYS A 256 -25.75 -13.43 -24.43
CA CYS A 256 -27.20 -13.47 -24.64
C CYS A 256 -27.95 -12.49 -23.73
N PHE A 257 -27.62 -12.47 -22.44
CA PHE A 257 -28.23 -11.52 -21.50
C PHE A 257 -27.88 -10.08 -21.85
N ALA A 258 -26.62 -9.77 -22.15
CA ALA A 258 -26.20 -8.43 -22.54
C ALA A 258 -26.93 -7.94 -23.80
N LEU A 259 -27.07 -8.81 -24.81
CA LEU A 259 -27.79 -8.51 -26.05
C LEU A 259 -29.28 -8.25 -25.78
N VAL A 260 -29.95 -9.11 -25.03
CA VAL A 260 -31.36 -8.95 -24.68
C VAL A 260 -31.56 -7.66 -23.88
N SER A 261 -30.72 -7.38 -22.89
CA SER A 261 -30.77 -6.13 -22.11
C SER A 261 -30.56 -4.90 -22.99
N ALA A 262 -29.59 -4.92 -23.92
CA ALA A 262 -29.37 -3.83 -24.85
C ALA A 262 -30.58 -3.59 -25.76
N LEU A 263 -31.18 -4.66 -26.30
CA LEU A 263 -32.39 -4.57 -27.13
C LEU A 263 -33.57 -4.01 -26.34
N LEU A 264 -33.78 -4.44 -25.09
CA LEU A 264 -34.83 -3.91 -24.22
C LEU A 264 -34.63 -2.42 -23.94
N ILE A 265 -33.40 -1.99 -23.65
CA ILE A 265 -33.07 -0.57 -23.45
C ILE A 265 -33.37 0.24 -24.72
N MET A 266 -33.02 -0.28 -25.90
CA MET A 266 -33.29 0.38 -27.17
C MET A 266 -34.79 0.52 -27.44
N VAL A 267 -35.55 -0.58 -27.32
CA VAL A 267 -37.01 -0.59 -27.55
C VAL A 267 -37.71 0.35 -26.57
N THR A 268 -37.39 0.26 -25.28
CA THR A 268 -37.98 1.15 -24.26
C THR A 268 -37.66 2.61 -24.54
N SER A 269 -36.44 2.94 -24.96
CA SER A 269 -36.06 4.32 -25.30
C SER A 269 -36.84 4.87 -26.50
N VAL A 270 -37.00 4.08 -27.57
CA VAL A 270 -37.77 4.48 -28.77
C VAL A 270 -39.26 4.64 -28.45
N CYS A 271 -39.87 3.66 -27.79
CA CYS A 271 -41.30 3.72 -27.43
C CYS A 271 -41.61 4.82 -26.41
N TYR A 272 -40.65 5.15 -25.52
CA TYR A 272 -40.79 6.26 -24.58
C TYR A 272 -40.69 7.63 -25.28
N THR A 273 -39.86 7.76 -26.32
CA THR A 273 -39.83 8.99 -27.13
C THR A 273 -41.12 9.21 -27.92
N ASP A 274 -41.73 8.15 -28.46
CA ASP A 274 -42.99 8.24 -29.21
C ASP A 274 -44.17 8.67 -28.33
N THR A 275 -44.21 8.22 -27.08
CA THR A 275 -45.28 8.59 -26.13
C THR A 275 -45.19 10.04 -25.65
N LYS A 276 -43.98 10.65 -25.60
CA LYS A 276 -43.81 12.10 -25.36
C LYS A 276 -44.07 12.97 -26.59
N GLY A 277 -43.86 12.45 -27.79
CA GLY A 277 -44.22 13.13 -29.05
C GLY A 277 -45.75 13.20 -29.26
N SER A 278 -46.48 12.15 -28.89
CA SER A 278 -47.93 12.08 -29.09
C SER A 278 -48.76 12.87 -28.06
N SER A 279 -48.22 13.20 -26.88
CA SER A 279 -48.96 13.94 -25.85
C SER A 279 -49.01 15.46 -26.05
N LYS A 280 -48.27 16.01 -27.03
CA LYS A 280 -48.30 17.44 -27.37
C LYS A 280 -49.35 17.83 -28.44
N SER A 281 -50.14 16.90 -28.97
CA SER A 281 -51.10 17.17 -30.06
C SER A 281 -52.59 17.18 -29.66
N LYS A 282 -52.92 17.44 -28.39
CA LYS A 282 -54.32 17.61 -27.96
C LYS A 282 -54.50 18.85 -27.07
N SER A 283 -54.34 20.02 -27.67
CA SER A 283 -55.08 21.23 -27.25
C SER A 283 -55.28 22.12 -28.47
N LEU A 284 -56.46 22.04 -29.06
CA LEU A 284 -57.02 23.06 -29.94
C LEU A 284 -58.52 23.12 -29.64
#